data_AF-A0A7C4B4K9-F1
#
_entry.id   AF-A0A7C4B4K9-F1
#
_cell.length_a   1.000
_cell.length_b   1.000
_cell.length_c   1.000
_cell.angle_alpha   90.00
_cell.angle_beta   90.00
_cell.angle_gamma   90.00
#
_symmetry.space_group_name_H-M   'P 1'
#
loop_
_entity.id
_entity.type
_entity.pdbx_description
1 polymer ?
#
loop_
_entity_poly.entity_id
_entity_poly.type
_entity_poly.pdbx_seq_one_letter_code
_entity_poly.pdbx_strand_id
1 'polypeptide(L)'
;MPYSKEDVGKYLSEIEDLLVNSRKVNGDITSVDKLVEQARQLYEKNEFEEAITYLNEAREKLNEIYVQGAKEQLSFLRGITSAIKNTGIDPKELREYLKNTRVFFENKDYISAYKTALEGMEFATRLIQQDEVLRQKIYKSRQKFGISDGFIEKIEKMDKPDKTAKVEVPEETEKMYLLETKLKLAQNAGIDTAPFKELLENIDKIIAELDEKLTEALNQKMREKLGGFRERIKDFKREGIDTTKLEDSISKFEEKMDEIGFEDAFSELKRIDEEIQHPDLYITALKKKIEILKNLNEDVKDFDAMLGQAELFRTDGNLASASAIAREAFNKIGERIADVLKREIERTEELFSYALTNKLKGIQSDEINGIIELYKEGNYSECAKQLSNLNSKLENIFKEHIKDRISSLNVRMNVARNMGVPLSNVERTLQAVREKIGSKDFLGALKLLGEMEQKCELDMQKYRMLNDLLGDVDKKMQGLLNAGIKSDEIQEMFAKVIELKNKDIDGA
;
A
#
# COMPACT_ATOMS: atom_id res chain seq x y z
N MET A 1 -34.99 -16.19 -30.80
CA MET A 1 -34.85 -14.91 -31.52
C MET A 1 -33.47 -14.39 -31.17
N PRO A 2 -32.65 -13.95 -32.13
CA PRO A 2 -31.36 -13.34 -31.83
C PRO A 2 -31.59 -12.07 -30.99
N TYR A 3 -30.79 -11.87 -29.95
CA TYR A 3 -30.86 -10.67 -29.11
C TYR A 3 -30.41 -9.45 -29.91
N SER A 4 -31.18 -8.36 -29.88
CA SER A 4 -30.76 -7.12 -30.52
C SER A 4 -29.71 -6.41 -29.66
N LYS A 5 -28.90 -5.55 -30.28
CA LYS A 5 -27.95 -4.67 -29.57
C LYS A 5 -28.64 -3.86 -28.46
N GLU A 6 -29.87 -3.41 -28.70
CA GLU A 6 -30.62 -2.64 -27.71
C GLU A 6 -31.02 -3.50 -26.50
N ASP A 7 -31.41 -4.75 -26.72
CA ASP A 7 -31.78 -5.69 -25.65
C ASP A 7 -30.57 -6.02 -24.77
N VAL A 8 -29.42 -6.33 -25.38
CA VAL A 8 -28.18 -6.61 -24.63
C VAL A 8 -27.70 -5.37 -23.88
N GLY A 9 -27.77 -4.19 -24.51
CA GLY A 9 -27.38 -2.93 -23.88
C GLY A 9 -28.22 -2.59 -22.65
N LYS A 10 -29.54 -2.80 -22.72
CA LYS A 10 -30.44 -2.64 -21.55
C LYS A 10 -30.10 -3.63 -20.46
N TYR A 11 -29.90 -4.90 -20.80
CA TYR A 11 -29.62 -5.92 -19.80
C TYR A 11 -28.25 -5.74 -19.13
N LEU A 12 -27.23 -5.31 -19.89
CA LEU A 12 -25.93 -4.94 -19.36
C LEU A 12 -26.07 -3.78 -18.35
N SER A 13 -26.82 -2.73 -18.69
CA SER A 13 -27.09 -1.60 -17.77
C SER A 13 -27.79 -2.06 -16.49
N GLU A 14 -28.79 -2.95 -16.60
CA GLU A 14 -29.48 -3.51 -15.43
C GLU A 14 -28.53 -4.28 -14.50
N ILE A 15 -27.63 -5.09 -15.06
CA ILE A 15 -26.64 -5.86 -14.28
C ILE A 15 -25.63 -4.93 -13.62
N GLU A 16 -25.18 -3.89 -14.30
CA GLU A 16 -24.24 -2.90 -13.74
C GLU A 16 -24.85 -2.12 -12.57
N ASP A 17 -26.13 -1.72 -12.68
CA ASP A 17 -26.85 -1.10 -11.58
C ASP A 17 -27.00 -2.04 -10.38
N LEU A 18 -27.25 -3.33 -10.63
CA LEU A 18 -27.27 -4.35 -9.57
C LEU A 18 -25.88 -4.56 -8.95
N LEU A 19 -24.82 -4.44 -9.74
CA LEU A 19 -23.44 -4.61 -9.31
C LEU A 19 -23.02 -3.45 -8.40
N VAL A 20 -23.31 -2.20 -8.77
CA VAL A 20 -23.10 -1.02 -7.92
C VAL A 20 -23.80 -1.16 -6.58
N ASN A 21 -25.03 -1.67 -6.58
CA ASN A 21 -25.77 -1.94 -5.35
C ASN A 21 -25.16 -3.12 -4.56
N SER A 22 -24.68 -4.17 -5.23
CA SER A 22 -24.08 -5.35 -4.61
C SER A 22 -22.78 -5.05 -3.86
N ARG A 23 -22.01 -4.04 -4.31
CA ARG A 23 -20.81 -3.54 -3.60
C ARG A 23 -21.13 -3.04 -2.19
N LYS A 24 -22.35 -2.56 -1.96
CA LYS A 24 -22.81 -2.13 -0.63
C LYS A 24 -23.18 -3.30 0.29
N VAL A 25 -23.31 -4.51 -0.27
CA VAL A 25 -23.68 -5.74 0.44
C VAL A 25 -22.45 -6.47 0.99
N ASN A 26 -21.23 -5.94 0.80
CA ASN A 26 -19.96 -6.56 1.20
C ASN A 26 -19.73 -7.99 0.66
N GLY A 27 -20.43 -8.40 -0.39
CA GLY A 27 -20.17 -9.67 -1.08
C GLY A 27 -18.93 -9.60 -1.96
N ASP A 28 -18.23 -10.72 -2.13
CA ASP A 28 -17.15 -10.82 -3.14
C ASP A 28 -17.77 -10.80 -4.55
N ILE A 29 -17.65 -9.65 -5.20
CA ILE A 29 -18.15 -9.41 -6.54
C ILE A 29 -17.08 -9.64 -7.63
N THR A 30 -15.86 -10.04 -7.27
CA THR A 30 -14.73 -10.16 -8.21
C THR A 30 -15.07 -11.07 -9.39
N SER A 31 -15.82 -12.14 -9.12
CA SER A 31 -16.23 -13.07 -10.17
C SER A 31 -17.37 -12.53 -11.05
N VAL A 32 -18.21 -11.63 -10.53
CA VAL A 32 -19.27 -10.94 -11.28
C VAL A 32 -18.66 -9.84 -12.16
N ASP A 33 -17.74 -9.03 -11.63
CA ASP A 33 -17.02 -7.99 -12.39
C ASP A 33 -16.34 -8.58 -13.64
N LYS A 34 -15.70 -9.75 -13.51
CA LYS A 34 -15.07 -10.45 -14.64
C LYS A 34 -16.09 -10.86 -15.71
N LEU A 35 -17.25 -11.39 -15.31
CA LEU A 35 -18.30 -11.81 -16.25
C LEU A 35 -18.90 -10.60 -16.98
N VAL A 36 -19.13 -9.49 -16.28
CA VAL A 36 -19.63 -8.24 -16.86
C VAL A 36 -18.61 -7.64 -17.83
N GLU A 37 -17.33 -7.66 -17.48
CA GLU A 37 -16.26 -7.16 -18.36
C GLU A 37 -16.14 -8.02 -19.64
N GLN A 38 -16.26 -9.36 -19.52
CA GLN A 38 -16.32 -10.25 -20.69
C GLN A 38 -17.55 -9.96 -21.55
N ALA A 39 -18.72 -9.75 -20.93
CA ALA A 39 -19.94 -9.39 -21.65
C ALA A 39 -19.80 -8.05 -22.41
N ARG A 40 -19.13 -7.05 -21.81
CA ARG A 40 -18.83 -5.75 -22.47
C ARG A 40 -17.97 -5.93 -23.71
N GLN A 41 -16.89 -6.69 -23.61
CA GLN A 41 -15.99 -6.93 -24.74
C GLN A 41 -16.70 -7.64 -25.91
N LEU A 42 -17.59 -8.59 -25.62
CA LEU A 42 -18.41 -9.26 -26.63
C LEU A 42 -19.49 -8.34 -27.21
N TYR A 43 -20.11 -7.51 -26.37
CA TYR A 43 -21.07 -6.49 -26.79
C TYR A 43 -20.45 -5.49 -27.78
N GLU A 44 -19.21 -5.05 -27.53
CA GLU A 44 -18.46 -4.16 -28.44
C GLU A 44 -18.14 -4.81 -29.80
N LYS A 45 -17.93 -6.13 -29.81
CA LYS A 45 -17.72 -6.94 -31.04
C LYS A 45 -19.01 -7.28 -31.78
N ASN A 46 -20.17 -6.91 -31.24
CA ASN A 46 -21.52 -7.30 -31.71
C ASN A 46 -21.80 -8.82 -31.63
N GLU A 47 -21.15 -9.52 -30.69
CA GLU A 47 -21.35 -10.94 -30.39
C GLU A 47 -22.43 -11.11 -29.30
N PHE A 48 -23.68 -10.75 -29.64
CA PHE A 48 -24.76 -10.55 -28.67
C PHE A 48 -25.25 -11.80 -27.94
N GLU A 49 -25.28 -12.96 -28.58
CA GLU A 49 -25.74 -14.21 -27.95
C GLU A 49 -24.77 -14.68 -26.86
N GLU A 50 -23.47 -14.54 -27.09
CA GLU A 50 -22.44 -14.88 -26.11
C GLU A 50 -22.42 -13.86 -24.96
N ALA A 51 -22.54 -12.55 -25.26
CA ALA A 51 -22.65 -11.51 -24.24
C ALA A 51 -23.81 -11.77 -23.26
N ILE A 52 -24.97 -12.19 -23.77
CA ILE A 52 -26.13 -12.56 -22.93
C ILE A 52 -25.84 -13.76 -22.03
N THR A 53 -25.07 -14.73 -22.51
CA THR A 53 -24.69 -15.91 -21.71
C THR A 53 -23.90 -15.47 -20.48
N TYR A 54 -22.88 -14.61 -20.66
CA TYR A 54 -22.11 -14.03 -19.57
C TYR A 54 -22.96 -13.15 -18.63
N LEU A 55 -23.90 -12.38 -19.16
CA LEU A 55 -24.82 -11.57 -18.34
C LEU A 55 -25.77 -12.41 -17.49
N ASN A 56 -26.25 -13.54 -18.02
CA ASN A 56 -27.08 -14.47 -17.26
C ASN A 56 -26.28 -15.13 -16.13
N GLU A 57 -25.04 -15.56 -16.40
CA GLU A 57 -24.16 -16.08 -15.36
C GLU A 57 -23.84 -15.02 -14.28
N ALA A 58 -23.59 -13.78 -14.70
CA ALA A 58 -23.39 -12.67 -13.77
C ALA A 58 -24.64 -12.43 -12.90
N ARG A 59 -25.83 -12.52 -13.49
CA ARG A 59 -27.11 -12.39 -12.77
C ARG A 59 -27.32 -13.49 -11.75
N GLU A 60 -27.02 -14.74 -12.10
CA GLU A 60 -27.14 -15.87 -11.18
C GLU A 60 -26.24 -15.70 -9.97
N LYS A 61 -24.96 -15.34 -10.18
CA LYS A 61 -24.02 -15.07 -9.09
C LYS A 61 -24.42 -13.87 -8.24
N LEU A 62 -24.92 -12.79 -8.86
CA LEU A 62 -25.50 -11.68 -8.12
C LEU A 62 -26.67 -12.15 -7.27
N ASN A 63 -27.53 -13.01 -7.80
CA ASN A 63 -28.66 -13.55 -7.06
C ASN A 63 -28.20 -14.33 -5.82
N GLU A 64 -27.14 -15.13 -5.91
CA GLU A 64 -26.53 -15.82 -4.75
C GLU A 64 -26.04 -14.85 -3.67
N ILE A 65 -25.36 -13.77 -4.08
CA ILE A 65 -24.93 -12.69 -3.16
C ILE A 65 -26.15 -12.06 -2.48
N TYR A 66 -27.20 -11.76 -3.25
CA TYR A 66 -28.44 -11.17 -2.71
C TYR A 66 -29.24 -12.15 -1.84
N VAL A 67 -29.18 -13.46 -2.07
CA VAL A 67 -29.81 -14.46 -1.18
C VAL A 67 -29.21 -14.34 0.22
N GLN A 68 -27.88 -14.36 0.31
CA GLN A 68 -27.18 -14.28 1.59
C GLN A 68 -27.41 -12.91 2.24
N GLY A 69 -27.24 -11.83 1.47
CA GLY A 69 -27.50 -10.46 1.94
C GLY A 69 -28.93 -10.29 2.45
N ALA A 70 -29.94 -10.72 1.69
CA ALA A 70 -31.35 -10.59 2.08
C ALA A 70 -31.68 -11.41 3.34
N LYS A 71 -31.08 -12.60 3.49
CA LYS A 71 -31.25 -13.43 4.68
C LYS A 71 -30.67 -12.76 5.93
N GLU A 72 -29.48 -12.18 5.82
CA GLU A 72 -28.83 -11.44 6.90
C GLU A 72 -29.63 -10.19 7.28
N GLN A 73 -30.02 -9.38 6.29
CA GLN A 73 -30.80 -8.17 6.53
C GLN A 73 -32.19 -8.46 7.09
N LEU A 74 -32.85 -9.54 6.65
CA LEU A 74 -34.12 -9.99 7.22
C LEU A 74 -33.96 -10.37 8.70
N SER A 75 -32.88 -11.07 9.06
CA SER A 75 -32.56 -11.42 10.45
C SER A 75 -32.31 -10.16 11.29
N PHE A 76 -31.52 -9.24 10.76
CA PHE A 76 -31.16 -8.01 11.43
C PHE A 76 -32.36 -7.07 11.62
N LEU A 77 -33.17 -6.85 10.58
CA LEU A 77 -34.40 -6.08 10.65
C LEU A 77 -35.37 -6.67 11.68
N ARG A 78 -35.48 -8.00 11.78
CA ARG A 78 -36.27 -8.67 12.84
C ARG A 78 -35.73 -8.37 14.24
N GLY A 79 -34.41 -8.43 14.41
CA GLY A 79 -33.73 -8.10 15.66
C GLY A 79 -34.00 -6.66 16.10
N ILE A 80 -33.78 -5.70 15.20
CA ILE A 80 -34.03 -4.27 15.42
C ILE A 80 -35.51 -4.01 15.71
N THR A 81 -36.44 -4.61 14.95
CA THR A 81 -37.88 -4.46 15.18
C THR A 81 -38.27 -4.91 16.60
N SER A 82 -37.64 -5.99 17.09
CA SER A 82 -37.85 -6.49 18.46
C SER A 82 -37.22 -5.58 19.50
N ALA A 83 -36.01 -5.07 19.25
CA ALA A 83 -35.33 -4.13 20.14
C ALA A 83 -36.12 -2.82 20.29
N ILE A 84 -36.58 -2.23 19.17
CA ILE A 84 -37.40 -1.00 19.17
C ILE A 84 -38.71 -1.23 19.94
N LYS A 85 -39.38 -2.37 19.74
CA LYS A 85 -40.56 -2.73 20.55
C LYS A 85 -40.27 -2.70 22.06
N ASN A 86 -39.12 -3.20 22.48
CA ASN A 86 -38.71 -3.26 23.89
C ASN A 86 -38.35 -1.89 24.47
N THR A 87 -38.10 -0.87 23.63
CA THR A 87 -37.91 0.53 24.07
C THR A 87 -39.22 1.27 24.30
N GLY A 88 -40.38 0.64 24.00
CA GLY A 88 -41.71 1.26 24.11
C GLY A 88 -42.16 2.04 22.87
N ILE A 89 -41.31 2.18 21.86
CA ILE A 89 -41.66 2.77 20.55
C ILE A 89 -42.52 1.77 19.76
N ASP A 90 -43.63 2.23 19.15
CA ASP A 90 -44.49 1.38 18.32
C ASP A 90 -43.81 1.02 16.99
N PRO A 91 -43.46 -0.27 16.76
CA PRO A 91 -42.75 -0.67 15.56
C PRO A 91 -43.69 -1.01 14.39
N LYS A 92 -44.89 -0.41 14.30
CA LYS A 92 -45.92 -0.80 13.32
C LYS A 92 -45.41 -0.77 11.87
N GLU A 93 -44.78 0.32 11.45
CA GLU A 93 -44.20 0.46 10.10
C GLU A 93 -43.02 -0.50 9.88
N LEU A 94 -42.18 -0.72 10.90
CA LEU A 94 -41.11 -1.72 10.81
C LEU A 94 -41.62 -3.15 10.63
N ARG A 95 -42.76 -3.50 11.25
CA ARG A 95 -43.42 -4.80 11.03
C ARG A 95 -43.91 -4.94 9.59
N GLU A 96 -44.31 -3.84 8.96
CA GLU A 96 -44.72 -3.85 7.55
C GLU A 96 -43.51 -4.06 6.62
N TYR A 97 -42.40 -3.35 6.84
CA TYR A 97 -41.13 -3.62 6.14
C TYR A 97 -40.67 -5.07 6.32
N LEU A 98 -40.72 -5.59 7.55
CA LEU A 98 -40.35 -6.98 7.85
C LEU A 98 -41.26 -7.99 7.13
N LYS A 99 -42.57 -7.71 7.09
CA LYS A 99 -43.55 -8.54 6.37
C LYS A 99 -43.28 -8.53 4.86
N ASN A 100 -43.09 -7.36 4.27
CA ASN A 100 -42.85 -7.21 2.83
C ASN A 100 -41.52 -7.87 2.42
N THR A 101 -40.46 -7.65 3.20
CA THR A 101 -39.16 -8.31 3.03
C THR A 101 -39.33 -9.83 3.02
N ARG A 102 -40.10 -10.38 3.96
CA ARG A 102 -40.37 -11.82 4.04
C ARG A 102 -41.13 -12.34 2.82
N VAL A 103 -42.14 -11.61 2.35
CA VAL A 103 -42.91 -11.97 1.15
C VAL A 103 -42.00 -11.98 -0.08
N PHE A 104 -41.16 -10.96 -0.29
CA PHE A 104 -40.21 -10.95 -1.41
C PHE A 104 -39.21 -12.11 -1.31
N PHE A 105 -38.69 -12.39 -0.11
CA PHE A 105 -37.76 -13.48 0.11
C PHE A 105 -38.39 -14.85 -0.17
N GLU A 106 -39.62 -15.08 0.29
CA GLU A 106 -40.38 -16.33 0.05
C GLU A 106 -40.72 -16.52 -1.44
N ASN A 107 -40.95 -15.41 -2.17
CA ASN A 107 -41.15 -15.42 -3.62
C ASN A 107 -39.85 -15.51 -4.43
N LYS A 108 -38.69 -15.67 -3.78
CA LYS A 108 -37.35 -15.72 -4.38
C LYS A 108 -36.95 -14.42 -5.12
N ASP A 109 -37.59 -13.30 -4.80
CA ASP A 109 -37.17 -11.97 -5.25
C ASP A 109 -36.19 -11.38 -4.21
N TYR A 110 -34.97 -11.92 -4.20
CA TYR A 110 -33.97 -11.59 -3.19
C TYR A 110 -33.46 -10.15 -3.27
N ILE A 111 -33.49 -9.55 -4.47
CA ILE A 111 -33.10 -8.15 -4.69
C ILE A 111 -34.13 -7.23 -4.02
N SER A 112 -35.43 -7.43 -4.28
CA SER A 112 -36.48 -6.63 -3.65
C SER A 112 -36.53 -6.87 -2.15
N ALA A 113 -36.30 -8.11 -1.69
CA ALA A 113 -36.20 -8.42 -0.27
C ALA A 113 -35.06 -7.62 0.38
N TYR A 114 -33.86 -7.64 -0.19
CA TYR A 114 -32.72 -6.90 0.34
C TYR A 114 -32.97 -5.39 0.39
N LYS A 115 -33.50 -4.80 -0.70
CA LYS A 115 -33.83 -3.36 -0.75
C LYS A 115 -34.88 -2.97 0.30
N THR A 116 -35.96 -3.72 0.40
CA THR A 116 -37.01 -3.48 1.40
C THR A 116 -36.46 -3.60 2.83
N ALA A 117 -35.52 -4.52 3.06
CA ALA A 117 -34.88 -4.66 4.36
C ALA A 117 -34.00 -3.45 4.71
N LEU A 118 -33.21 -2.94 3.76
CA LEU A 118 -32.41 -1.72 3.92
C LEU A 118 -33.28 -0.51 4.24
N GLU A 119 -34.39 -0.30 3.51
CA GLU A 119 -35.34 0.79 3.77
C GLU A 119 -35.93 0.68 5.18
N GLY A 120 -36.27 -0.54 5.62
CA GLY A 120 -36.71 -0.81 6.97
C GLY A 120 -35.65 -0.45 8.02
N MET A 121 -34.38 -0.72 7.76
CA MET A 121 -33.29 -0.33 8.66
C MET A 121 -33.05 1.17 8.70
N GLU A 122 -33.06 1.86 7.56
CA GLU A 122 -32.95 3.33 7.52
C GLU A 122 -34.11 3.99 8.28
N PHE A 123 -35.32 3.43 8.15
CA PHE A 123 -36.46 3.85 8.95
C PHE A 123 -36.24 3.59 10.45
N ALA A 124 -35.70 2.43 10.84
CA ALA A 124 -35.33 2.15 12.23
C ALA A 124 -34.29 3.14 12.77
N THR A 125 -33.26 3.47 11.99
CA THR A 125 -32.24 4.46 12.39
C THR A 125 -32.88 5.82 12.63
N ARG A 126 -33.82 6.26 11.77
CA ARG A 126 -34.57 7.50 11.97
C ARG A 126 -35.42 7.47 13.23
N LEU A 127 -36.10 6.36 13.52
CA LEU A 127 -36.87 6.20 14.76
C LEU A 127 -35.99 6.31 16.01
N ILE A 128 -34.82 5.67 15.99
CA ILE A 128 -33.85 5.71 17.11
C ILE A 128 -33.34 7.14 17.31
N GLN A 129 -32.94 7.83 16.22
CA GLN A 129 -32.46 9.21 16.29
C GLN A 129 -33.55 10.18 16.78
N GLN A 130 -34.80 9.99 16.36
CA GLN A 130 -35.91 10.83 16.81
C GLN A 130 -36.22 10.62 18.30
N ASP A 131 -36.17 9.39 18.80
CA ASP A 131 -36.33 9.11 20.23
C ASP A 131 -35.18 9.70 21.06
N GLU A 132 -33.94 9.59 20.59
CA GLU A 132 -32.77 10.18 21.24
C GLU A 132 -32.85 11.71 21.31
N VAL A 133 -33.29 12.36 20.22
CA VAL A 133 -33.55 13.80 20.19
C VAL A 133 -34.72 14.17 21.11
N LEU A 134 -35.77 13.34 21.21
CA LEU A 134 -36.87 13.56 22.14
C LEU A 134 -36.38 13.43 23.60
N ARG A 135 -35.56 12.42 23.91
CA ARG A 135 -34.92 12.24 25.23
C ARG A 135 -34.04 13.42 25.57
N GLN A 136 -33.22 13.92 24.65
CA GLN A 136 -32.41 15.11 24.87
C GLN A 136 -33.26 16.39 25.04
N LYS A 137 -34.37 16.54 24.29
CA LYS A 137 -35.29 17.68 24.46
C LYS A 137 -36.07 17.61 25.77
N ILE A 138 -36.45 16.42 26.19
CA ILE A 138 -37.08 16.15 27.49
C ILE A 138 -36.07 16.43 28.61
N TYR A 139 -34.83 15.97 28.49
CA TYR A 139 -33.74 16.25 29.42
C TYR A 139 -33.45 17.77 29.55
N LYS A 140 -33.32 18.48 28.42
CA LYS A 140 -33.14 19.94 28.38
C LYS A 140 -34.36 20.71 28.92
N SER A 141 -35.58 20.23 28.66
CA SER A 141 -36.79 20.83 29.23
C SER A 141 -36.87 20.60 30.74
N ARG A 142 -36.46 19.42 31.23
CA ARG A 142 -36.42 19.07 32.67
C ARG A 142 -35.44 19.94 33.46
N GLN A 143 -34.24 20.19 32.93
CA GLN A 143 -33.30 21.18 33.49
C GLN A 143 -33.95 22.57 33.62
N LYS A 144 -34.76 22.97 32.63
CA LYS A 144 -35.45 24.26 32.60
C LYS A 144 -36.58 24.38 33.63
N PHE A 145 -37.10 23.27 34.16
CA PHE A 145 -38.19 23.24 35.15
C PHE A 145 -37.73 22.91 36.60
N GLY A 146 -36.42 22.82 36.86
CA GLY A 146 -35.90 22.70 38.24
C GLY A 146 -36.26 21.40 38.95
N ILE A 147 -36.54 20.33 38.21
CA ILE A 147 -36.71 18.99 38.78
C ILE A 147 -35.30 18.51 39.15
N SER A 148 -34.97 18.54 40.44
CA SER A 148 -33.63 18.22 40.93
C SER A 148 -33.36 16.72 40.93
N ASP A 149 -32.09 16.38 40.70
CA ASP A 149 -31.58 15.00 40.53
C ASP A 149 -31.95 14.07 41.70
N GLY A 150 -32.21 14.61 42.91
CA GLY A 150 -32.56 13.84 44.11
C GLY A 150 -33.97 13.24 44.14
N PHE A 151 -34.94 13.73 43.35
CA PHE A 151 -36.26 13.09 43.25
C PHE A 151 -36.22 11.90 42.27
N ILE A 152 -35.32 11.98 41.28
CA ILE A 152 -35.08 10.93 40.29
C ILE A 152 -34.23 9.81 40.89
N GLU A 153 -33.24 10.10 41.73
CA GLU A 153 -32.44 9.07 42.42
C GLU A 153 -33.29 8.09 43.26
N LYS A 154 -34.52 8.49 43.63
CA LYS A 154 -35.49 7.66 44.36
C LYS A 154 -36.43 6.85 43.46
N ILE A 155 -36.61 7.26 42.21
CA ILE A 155 -37.44 6.56 41.20
C ILE A 155 -36.56 5.66 40.32
N GLU A 156 -35.33 6.07 39.99
CA GLU A 156 -34.33 5.28 39.24
C GLU A 156 -33.76 4.10 40.05
N LYS A 157 -33.92 4.11 41.38
CA LYS A 157 -33.68 2.92 42.23
C LYS A 157 -34.80 1.86 42.13
N MET A 158 -35.78 2.05 41.23
CA MET A 158 -36.72 1.02 40.77
C MET A 158 -36.61 0.84 39.25
N ASP A 159 -35.80 -0.13 38.86
CA ASP A 159 -35.70 -0.83 37.57
C ASP A 159 -34.98 -0.15 36.36
N LYS A 160 -33.65 -0.38 36.37
CA LYS A 160 -32.72 -0.81 35.28
C LYS A 160 -32.12 0.20 34.26
N PRO A 161 -30.87 -0.10 33.80
CA PRO A 161 -29.77 0.86 33.66
C PRO A 161 -29.34 1.14 32.20
N ASP A 162 -28.51 2.18 32.06
CA ASP A 162 -27.92 2.72 30.84
C ASP A 162 -26.84 1.80 30.22
N LYS A 163 -26.75 1.75 28.89
CA LYS A 163 -25.98 0.78 28.09
C LYS A 163 -25.14 1.48 27.02
N THR A 164 -23.90 1.86 27.36
CA THR A 164 -22.83 2.07 26.37
C THR A 164 -21.49 1.49 26.83
N ALA A 165 -21.54 0.24 27.24
CA ALA A 165 -20.59 -0.80 26.91
C ALA A 165 -21.41 -2.08 27.05
N LYS A 166 -21.49 -2.93 26.01
CA LYS A 166 -21.92 -4.32 26.27
C LYS A 166 -20.75 -5.01 26.97
N VAL A 167 -20.57 -4.68 28.24
CA VAL A 167 -20.23 -5.71 29.21
C VAL A 167 -21.52 -6.51 29.27
N GLU A 168 -21.55 -7.68 28.64
CA GLU A 168 -22.54 -8.67 29.02
C GLU A 168 -22.34 -8.85 30.51
N VAL A 169 -23.23 -8.26 31.31
CA VAL A 169 -23.33 -8.59 32.72
C VAL A 169 -23.49 -10.10 32.70
N PRO A 170 -22.48 -10.87 33.17
CA PRO A 170 -22.55 -12.32 33.11
C PRO A 170 -23.90 -12.76 33.66
N GLU A 171 -24.53 -13.76 33.04
CA GLU A 171 -25.85 -14.26 33.47
C GLU A 171 -25.84 -14.60 34.98
N GLU A 172 -24.65 -14.90 35.49
CA GLU A 172 -24.24 -15.09 36.88
C GLU A 172 -24.50 -13.87 37.79
N THR A 173 -24.31 -12.63 37.34
CA THR A 173 -24.50 -11.42 38.17
C THR A 173 -25.98 -11.09 38.36
N GLU A 174 -26.83 -11.29 37.35
CA GLU A 174 -28.29 -11.18 37.52
C GLU A 174 -28.83 -12.30 38.43
N LYS A 175 -28.29 -13.53 38.30
CA LYS A 175 -28.60 -14.65 39.20
C LYS A 175 -28.18 -14.34 40.64
N MET A 176 -27.07 -13.65 40.85
CA MET A 176 -26.61 -13.23 42.18
C MET A 176 -27.58 -12.25 42.85
N TYR A 177 -27.98 -11.19 42.16
CA TYR A 177 -28.84 -10.15 42.72
C TYR A 177 -30.20 -10.73 43.15
N LEU A 178 -30.71 -11.68 42.35
CA LEU A 178 -31.92 -12.44 42.66
C LEU A 178 -31.73 -13.37 43.87
N LEU A 179 -30.54 -13.96 44.03
CA LEU A 179 -30.21 -14.84 45.15
C LEU A 179 -30.08 -14.08 46.47
N GLU A 180 -29.38 -12.94 46.49
CA GLU A 180 -29.27 -12.05 47.65
C GLU A 180 -30.65 -11.57 48.13
N THR A 181 -31.52 -11.22 47.19
CA THR A 181 -32.89 -10.78 47.48
C THR A 181 -33.71 -11.91 48.11
N LYS A 182 -33.60 -13.13 47.57
CA LYS A 182 -34.27 -14.32 48.14
C LYS A 182 -33.73 -14.67 49.53
N LEU A 183 -32.45 -14.48 49.78
CA LEU A 183 -31.81 -14.67 51.09
C LEU A 183 -32.35 -13.73 52.15
N LYS A 184 -32.41 -12.43 51.84
CA LYS A 184 -32.95 -11.41 52.75
C LYS A 184 -34.41 -11.71 53.11
N LEU A 185 -35.20 -12.18 52.15
CA LEU A 185 -36.59 -12.61 52.38
C LEU A 185 -36.68 -13.88 53.24
N ALA A 186 -35.82 -14.88 52.99
CA ALA A 186 -35.78 -16.11 53.77
C ALA A 186 -35.35 -15.88 55.23
N GLN A 187 -34.37 -15.00 55.45
CA GLN A 187 -33.92 -14.57 56.79
C GLN A 187 -35.05 -13.87 57.56
N ASN A 188 -35.78 -12.95 56.91
CA ASN A 188 -36.91 -12.25 57.53
C ASN A 188 -38.09 -13.19 57.84
N ALA A 189 -38.21 -14.30 57.12
CA ALA A 189 -39.25 -15.31 57.31
C ALA A 189 -38.87 -16.41 58.33
N GLY A 190 -37.67 -16.36 58.92
CA GLY A 190 -37.20 -17.40 59.86
C GLY A 190 -36.92 -18.76 59.20
N ILE A 191 -36.73 -18.78 57.88
CA ILE A 191 -36.38 -19.99 57.12
C ILE A 191 -34.87 -20.25 57.28
N ASP A 192 -34.47 -21.51 57.42
CA ASP A 192 -33.06 -21.89 57.48
C ASP A 192 -32.33 -21.42 56.20
N THR A 193 -31.33 -20.56 56.39
CA THR A 193 -30.58 -19.91 55.32
C THR A 193 -29.18 -20.47 55.13
N ALA A 194 -28.79 -21.50 55.89
CA ALA A 194 -27.48 -22.13 55.74
C ALA A 194 -27.16 -22.59 54.30
N PRO A 195 -28.09 -23.24 53.55
CA PRO A 195 -27.83 -23.64 52.17
C PRO A 195 -27.64 -22.45 51.21
N PHE A 196 -28.23 -21.30 51.53
CA PHE A 196 -28.12 -20.11 50.70
C PHE A 196 -26.83 -19.32 50.98
N LYS A 197 -26.31 -19.37 52.21
CA LYS A 197 -25.00 -18.77 52.55
C LYS A 197 -23.85 -19.42 51.78
N GLU A 198 -23.83 -20.75 51.71
CA GLU A 198 -22.83 -21.48 50.92
C GLU A 198 -22.91 -21.11 49.44
N LEU A 199 -24.12 -20.86 48.92
CA LEU A 199 -24.32 -20.44 47.53
C LEU A 199 -23.87 -18.99 47.28
N LEU A 200 -24.02 -18.08 48.25
CA LEU A 200 -23.46 -16.72 48.17
C LEU A 200 -21.92 -16.73 48.21
N GLU A 201 -21.31 -17.49 49.12
CA GLU A 201 -19.85 -17.61 49.20
C GLU A 201 -19.26 -18.14 47.88
N ASN A 202 -19.94 -19.09 47.24
CA ASN A 202 -19.56 -19.57 45.92
C ASN A 202 -19.70 -18.49 44.82
N ILE A 203 -20.71 -17.62 44.90
CA ILE A 203 -20.89 -16.53 43.93
C ILE A 203 -19.85 -15.41 44.15
N ASP A 204 -19.58 -15.03 45.39
CA ASP A 204 -18.53 -14.04 45.71
C ASP A 204 -17.17 -14.51 45.18
N LYS A 205 -16.88 -15.81 45.30
CA LYS A 205 -15.69 -16.41 44.70
C LYS A 205 -15.69 -16.31 43.17
N ILE A 206 -16.81 -16.62 42.52
CA ILE A 206 -16.94 -16.48 41.05
C ILE A 206 -16.76 -15.01 40.62
N ILE A 207 -17.29 -14.05 41.38
CA ILE A 207 -17.14 -12.63 41.08
C ILE A 207 -15.70 -12.18 41.23
N ALA A 208 -15.01 -12.60 42.30
CA ALA A 208 -13.59 -12.33 42.47
C ALA A 208 -12.77 -12.91 41.32
N GLU A 209 -13.05 -14.16 40.91
CA GLU A 209 -12.39 -14.79 39.74
C GLU A 209 -12.71 -14.07 38.42
N LEU A 210 -13.92 -13.53 38.25
CA LEU A 210 -14.32 -12.76 37.07
C LEU A 210 -13.66 -11.38 37.04
N ASP A 211 -13.57 -10.70 38.20
CA ASP A 211 -12.94 -9.39 38.33
C ASP A 211 -11.43 -9.48 38.09
N GLU A 212 -10.78 -10.53 38.60
CA GLU A 212 -9.38 -10.86 38.30
C GLU A 212 -9.17 -11.08 36.80
N LYS A 213 -9.99 -11.92 36.15
CA LYS A 213 -9.91 -12.17 34.69
C LYS A 213 -10.19 -10.91 33.86
N LEU A 214 -11.14 -10.08 34.27
CA LEU A 214 -11.44 -8.82 33.58
C LEU A 214 -10.27 -7.85 33.71
N THR A 215 -9.69 -7.75 34.90
CA THR A 215 -8.50 -6.93 35.19
C THR A 215 -7.33 -7.38 34.33
N GLU A 216 -7.04 -8.68 34.27
CA GLU A 216 -6.00 -9.25 33.40
C GLU A 216 -6.25 -8.93 31.92
N ALA A 217 -7.48 -9.11 31.43
CA ALA A 217 -7.83 -8.84 30.03
C ALA A 217 -7.71 -7.36 29.66
N LEU A 218 -8.11 -6.46 30.57
CA LEU A 218 -7.95 -5.01 30.38
C LEU A 218 -6.47 -4.62 30.37
N ASN A 219 -5.69 -5.12 31.32
CA ASN A 219 -4.24 -4.90 31.39
C ASN A 219 -3.53 -5.42 30.14
N GLN A 220 -3.91 -6.58 29.62
CA GLN A 220 -3.41 -7.11 28.36
C GLN A 220 -3.69 -6.14 27.21
N LYS A 221 -4.93 -5.67 27.03
CA LYS A 221 -5.27 -4.73 25.96
C LYS A 221 -4.54 -3.39 26.08
N MET A 222 -4.33 -2.89 27.29
CA MET A 222 -3.55 -1.67 27.52
C MET A 222 -2.09 -1.87 27.10
N ARG A 223 -1.47 -2.99 27.47
CA ARG A 223 -0.11 -3.35 27.05
C ARG A 223 0.01 -3.50 25.54
N GLU A 224 -0.97 -4.12 24.88
CA GLU A 224 -1.02 -4.21 23.41
C GLU A 224 -1.06 -2.82 22.76
N LYS A 225 -1.91 -1.92 23.28
CA LYS A 225 -2.01 -0.54 22.79
C LYS A 225 -0.70 0.24 22.99
N LEU A 226 -0.05 0.10 24.15
CA LEU A 226 1.28 0.67 24.42
C LEU A 226 2.36 0.11 23.48
N GLY A 227 2.31 -1.18 23.16
CA GLY A 227 3.15 -1.80 22.14
C GLY A 227 3.02 -1.08 20.80
N GLY A 228 1.78 -0.81 20.36
CA GLY A 228 1.50 -0.03 19.15
C GLY A 228 1.97 1.43 19.22
N PHE A 229 1.99 2.06 20.40
CA PHE A 229 2.57 3.39 20.58
C PHE A 229 4.09 3.38 20.43
N ARG A 230 4.76 2.39 21.03
CA ARG A 230 6.21 2.23 20.95
C ARG A 230 6.69 2.00 19.53
N GLU A 231 6.00 1.17 18.74
CA GLU A 231 6.36 0.97 17.34
C GLU A 231 6.24 2.28 16.54
N ARG A 232 5.17 3.05 16.73
CA ARG A 232 5.03 4.38 16.08
C ARG A 232 6.13 5.36 16.50
N ILE A 233 6.52 5.37 17.78
CA ILE A 233 7.62 6.18 18.28
C ILE A 233 8.95 5.75 17.66
N LYS A 234 9.22 4.44 17.54
CA LYS A 234 10.42 3.93 16.85
C LYS A 234 10.47 4.41 15.40
N ASP A 235 9.34 4.40 14.69
CA ASP A 235 9.28 4.91 13.32
C ASP A 235 9.60 6.41 13.26
N PHE A 236 9.02 7.24 14.12
CA PHE A 236 9.38 8.66 14.21
C PHE A 236 10.86 8.88 14.54
N LYS A 237 11.42 8.07 15.43
CA LYS A 237 12.83 8.12 15.82
C LYS A 237 13.78 7.73 14.69
N ARG A 238 13.41 6.76 13.85
CA ARG A 238 14.14 6.41 12.62
C ARG A 238 14.18 7.57 11.64
N GLU A 239 13.12 8.40 11.61
CA GLU A 239 13.09 9.66 10.85
C GLU A 239 13.80 10.82 11.60
N GLY A 240 14.47 10.55 12.73
CA GLY A 240 15.21 11.52 13.53
C GLY A 240 14.33 12.58 14.21
N ILE A 241 13.07 12.27 14.48
CA ILE A 241 12.18 13.15 15.24
C ILE A 241 12.45 12.95 16.73
N ASP A 242 12.47 14.05 17.48
CA ASP A 242 12.58 14.00 18.93
C ASP A 242 11.28 13.45 19.54
N THR A 243 11.36 12.24 20.09
CA THR A 243 10.25 11.54 20.75
C THR A 243 10.39 11.47 22.26
N THR A 244 11.38 12.15 22.87
CA THR A 244 11.68 12.01 24.30
C THR A 244 10.48 12.29 25.19
N LYS A 245 9.67 13.30 24.87
CA LYS A 245 8.44 13.61 25.64
C LYS A 245 7.38 12.50 25.58
N LEU A 246 7.26 11.82 24.44
CA LEU A 246 6.31 10.72 24.26
C LEU A 246 6.82 9.46 24.98
N GLU A 247 8.11 9.18 24.87
CA GLU A 247 8.78 8.09 25.61
C GLU A 247 8.58 8.28 27.12
N ASP A 248 8.85 9.49 27.64
CA ASP A 248 8.64 9.84 29.05
C ASP A 248 7.18 9.68 29.49
N SER A 249 6.22 10.06 28.64
CA SER A 249 4.78 9.94 28.95
C SER A 249 4.34 8.48 29.01
N ILE A 250 4.83 7.63 28.10
CA ILE A 250 4.58 6.18 28.12
C ILE A 250 5.20 5.55 29.37
N SER A 251 6.46 5.87 29.70
CA SER A 251 7.12 5.33 30.89
C SER A 251 6.39 5.70 32.18
N LYS A 252 5.98 6.96 32.33
CA LYS A 252 5.19 7.41 33.48
C LYS A 252 3.82 6.73 33.57
N PHE A 253 3.20 6.45 32.43
CA PHE A 253 1.95 5.70 32.39
C PHE A 253 2.16 4.25 32.85
N GLU A 254 3.21 3.58 32.37
CA GLU A 254 3.52 2.19 32.77
C GLU A 254 3.85 2.05 34.26
N GLU A 255 4.59 3.01 34.83
CA GLU A 255 4.89 3.03 36.28
C GLU A 255 3.62 3.13 37.13
N LYS A 256 2.60 3.82 36.62
CA LYS A 256 1.35 4.08 37.33
C LYS A 256 0.22 3.12 36.97
N MET A 257 0.38 2.30 35.94
CA MET A 257 -0.70 1.50 35.36
C MET A 257 -1.34 0.55 36.38
N ASP A 258 -0.53 0.00 37.28
CA ASP A 258 -1.00 -0.91 38.34
C ASP A 258 -1.57 -0.16 39.57
N GLU A 259 -1.36 1.15 39.67
CA GLU A 259 -1.78 2.00 40.79
C GLU A 259 -3.05 2.81 40.49
N ILE A 260 -3.26 3.18 39.23
CA ILE A 260 -4.38 4.02 38.79
C ILE A 260 -5.60 3.15 38.45
N GLY A 261 -6.79 3.66 38.76
CA GLY A 261 -8.02 3.02 38.33
C GLY A 261 -8.11 2.92 36.81
N PHE A 262 -8.85 1.93 36.29
CA PHE A 262 -8.98 1.71 34.85
C PHE A 262 -9.44 2.96 34.08
N GLU A 263 -10.36 3.75 34.63
CA GLU A 263 -10.89 4.95 33.99
C GLU A 263 -9.81 6.03 33.78
N ASP A 264 -8.95 6.22 34.79
CA ASP A 264 -7.79 7.12 34.70
C ASP A 264 -6.76 6.58 33.71
N ALA A 265 -6.54 5.26 33.71
CA ALA A 265 -5.64 4.61 32.78
C ALA A 265 -6.07 4.82 31.31
N PHE A 266 -7.36 4.63 31.03
CA PHE A 266 -7.91 4.84 29.68
C PHE A 266 -7.83 6.32 29.26
N SER A 267 -8.08 7.24 30.18
CA SER A 267 -7.98 8.68 29.91
C SER A 267 -6.55 9.08 29.56
N GLU A 268 -5.55 8.55 30.28
CA GLU A 268 -4.15 8.82 30.01
C GLU A 268 -3.66 8.16 28.71
N LEU A 269 -4.10 6.92 28.40
CA LEU A 269 -3.84 6.28 27.11
C LEU A 269 -4.41 7.08 25.94
N LYS A 270 -5.61 7.64 26.10
CA LYS A 270 -6.23 8.49 25.08
C LYS A 270 -5.41 9.76 24.87
N ARG A 271 -4.97 10.42 25.95
CA ARG A 271 -4.08 11.59 25.90
C ARG A 271 -2.79 11.28 25.14
N ILE A 272 -2.14 10.14 25.42
CA ILE A 272 -0.93 9.70 24.70
C ILE A 272 -1.24 9.42 23.22
N ASP A 273 -2.37 8.78 22.89
CA ASP A 273 -2.76 8.55 21.48
C ASP A 273 -2.96 9.88 20.74
N GLU A 274 -3.57 10.89 21.38
CA GLU A 274 -3.77 12.22 20.82
C GLU A 274 -2.43 12.94 20.58
N GLU A 275 -1.47 12.83 21.50
CA GLU A 275 -0.11 13.39 21.32
C GLU A 275 0.65 12.71 20.17
N ILE A 276 0.57 11.38 20.06
CA ILE A 276 1.18 10.61 18.96
C ILE A 276 0.52 10.96 17.62
N GLN A 277 -0.80 11.19 17.64
CA GLN A 277 -1.57 11.56 16.45
C GLN A 277 -1.48 13.06 16.12
N HIS A 278 -0.71 13.84 16.87
CA HIS A 278 -0.59 15.27 16.64
C HIS A 278 0.02 15.54 15.24
N PRO A 279 -0.57 16.43 14.43
CA PRO A 279 -0.14 16.66 13.04
C PRO A 279 1.31 17.12 12.92
N ASP A 280 1.85 17.85 13.91
CA ASP A 280 3.23 18.37 13.87
C ASP A 280 4.28 17.26 13.75
N LEU A 281 4.06 16.10 14.38
CA LEU A 281 4.97 14.95 14.27
C LEU A 281 5.01 14.45 12.83
N TYR A 282 3.84 14.20 12.24
CA TYR A 282 3.72 13.72 10.87
C TYR A 282 4.21 14.74 9.85
N ILE A 283 3.91 16.03 10.01
CA ILE A 283 4.37 17.10 9.12
C ILE A 283 5.91 17.20 9.15
N THR A 284 6.51 17.12 10.34
CA THR A 284 7.97 17.15 10.48
C THR A 284 8.62 15.92 9.85
N ALA A 285 8.03 14.74 10.07
CA ALA A 285 8.48 13.49 9.46
C ALA A 285 8.40 13.53 7.93
N LEU A 286 7.27 14.03 7.42
CA LEU A 286 6.97 14.15 5.99
C LEU A 286 7.97 15.07 5.30
N LYS A 287 8.31 16.22 5.90
CA LYS A 287 9.33 17.14 5.34
C LYS A 287 10.67 16.45 5.13
N LYS A 288 11.13 15.66 6.10
CA LYS A 288 12.39 14.91 5.98
C LYS A 288 12.31 13.83 4.90
N LYS A 289 11.19 13.09 4.81
CA LYS A 289 10.98 12.11 3.75
C LYS A 289 10.93 12.73 2.35
N ILE A 290 10.33 13.91 2.21
CA ILE A 290 10.35 14.68 0.96
C ILE A 290 11.79 15.07 0.59
N GLU A 291 12.61 15.48 1.57
CA GLU A 291 14.03 15.79 1.33
C GLU A 291 14.82 14.56 0.84
N ILE A 292 14.55 13.36 1.38
CA ILE A 292 15.14 12.11 0.89
C ILE A 292 14.83 11.90 -0.60
N LEU A 293 13.56 12.01 -1.01
CA LEU A 293 13.18 11.88 -2.42
C LEU A 293 13.80 12.96 -3.31
N LYS A 294 13.87 14.21 -2.83
CA LYS A 294 14.55 15.31 -3.55
C LYS A 294 16.03 15.00 -3.78
N ASN A 295 16.72 14.45 -2.77
CA ASN A 295 18.12 14.05 -2.89
C ASN A 295 18.32 12.85 -3.84
N LEU A 296 17.30 12.01 -3.99
CA LEU A 296 17.25 10.93 -4.98
C LEU A 296 16.80 11.40 -6.38
N ASN A 297 16.61 12.71 -6.58
CA ASN A 297 16.13 13.34 -7.82
C ASN A 297 14.74 12.84 -8.29
N GLU A 298 13.86 12.49 -7.37
CA GLU A 298 12.47 12.10 -7.68
C GLU A 298 11.51 13.30 -7.66
N ASP A 299 10.41 13.19 -8.41
CA ASP A 299 9.32 14.17 -8.35
C ASP A 299 8.53 14.02 -7.05
N VAL A 300 8.25 15.14 -6.41
CA VAL A 300 7.65 15.24 -5.07
C VAL A 300 6.49 16.23 -5.03
N LYS A 301 6.02 16.72 -6.17
CA LYS A 301 4.93 17.72 -6.25
C LYS A 301 3.67 17.29 -5.51
N ASP A 302 3.27 16.04 -5.65
CA ASP A 302 2.07 15.53 -4.98
C ASP A 302 2.22 15.55 -3.45
N PHE A 303 3.41 15.22 -2.94
CA PHE A 303 3.71 15.25 -1.50
C PHE A 303 3.86 16.68 -0.98
N ASP A 304 4.48 17.59 -1.74
CA ASP A 304 4.55 19.01 -1.41
C ASP A 304 3.13 19.62 -1.34
N ALA A 305 2.22 19.22 -2.23
CA ALA A 305 0.81 19.64 -2.19
C ALA A 305 0.06 19.11 -0.96
N MET A 306 0.21 17.82 -0.63
CA MET A 306 -0.39 17.22 0.58
C MET A 306 0.18 17.86 1.86
N LEU A 307 1.49 18.12 1.91
CA LEU A 307 2.13 18.84 3.00
C LEU A 307 1.54 20.25 3.16
N GLY A 308 1.38 20.99 2.07
CA GLY A 308 0.77 22.32 2.09
C GLY A 308 -0.68 22.31 2.59
N GLN A 309 -1.47 21.30 2.21
CA GLN A 309 -2.84 21.12 2.73
C GLN A 309 -2.85 20.78 4.23
N ALA A 310 -1.97 19.90 4.68
CA ALA A 310 -1.86 19.55 6.10
C ALA A 310 -1.45 20.77 6.94
N GLU A 311 -0.51 21.59 6.46
CA GLU A 311 -0.11 22.82 7.13
C GLU A 311 -1.26 23.84 7.19
N LEU A 312 -2.05 23.98 6.12
CA LEU A 312 -3.22 24.85 6.09
C LEU A 312 -4.27 24.43 7.13
N PHE A 313 -4.66 23.15 7.16
CA PHE A 313 -5.62 22.65 8.16
C PHE A 313 -5.10 22.82 9.59
N ARG A 314 -3.79 22.68 9.78
CA ARG A 314 -3.15 22.90 11.07
C ARG A 314 -3.24 24.37 11.49
N THR A 315 -2.95 25.32 10.59
CA THR A 315 -3.08 26.76 10.90
C THR A 315 -4.51 27.18 11.15
N ASP A 316 -5.48 26.52 10.51
CA ASP A 316 -6.91 26.77 10.71
C ASP A 316 -7.46 26.13 12.00
N GLY A 317 -6.63 25.42 12.77
CA GLY A 317 -7.02 24.72 13.99
C GLY A 317 -7.78 23.41 13.75
N ASN A 318 -7.92 22.96 12.51
CA ASN A 318 -8.53 21.68 12.15
C ASN A 318 -7.51 20.54 12.26
N LEU A 319 -7.11 20.22 13.51
CA LEU A 319 -6.05 19.26 13.81
C LEU A 319 -6.36 17.84 13.31
N ALA A 320 -7.64 17.43 13.31
CA ALA A 320 -8.05 16.11 12.85
C ALA A 320 -7.80 15.94 11.33
N SER A 321 -8.17 16.95 10.52
CA SER A 321 -7.96 16.91 9.08
C SER A 321 -6.47 17.04 8.72
N ALA A 322 -5.75 17.89 9.45
CA ALA A 322 -4.30 18.02 9.31
C ALA A 322 -3.58 16.69 9.58
N SER A 323 -3.94 16.00 10.67
CA SER A 323 -3.36 14.71 11.05
C SER A 323 -3.69 13.63 10.02
N ALA A 324 -4.94 13.56 9.56
CA ALA A 324 -5.36 12.59 8.55
C ALA A 324 -4.55 12.72 7.25
N ILE A 325 -4.44 13.93 6.69
CA ILE A 325 -3.70 14.17 5.44
C ILE A 325 -2.20 13.96 5.63
N ALA A 326 -1.63 14.47 6.72
CA ALA A 326 -0.19 14.30 7.00
C ALA A 326 0.18 12.82 7.16
N ARG A 327 -0.67 12.02 7.84
CA ARG A 327 -0.47 10.58 8.01
C ARG A 327 -0.62 9.82 6.70
N GLU A 328 -1.62 10.16 5.89
CA GLU A 328 -1.78 9.55 4.56
C GLU A 328 -0.56 9.82 3.67
N ALA A 329 -0.11 11.08 3.62
CA ALA A 329 1.08 11.48 2.88
C ALA A 329 2.34 10.77 3.40
N PHE A 330 2.48 10.66 4.73
CA PHE A 330 3.61 9.98 5.38
C PHE A 330 3.70 8.50 5.02
N ASN A 331 2.57 7.80 4.95
CA ASN A 331 2.55 6.39 4.55
C ASN A 331 2.90 6.23 3.05
N LYS A 332 2.23 7.00 2.17
CA LYS A 332 2.45 6.95 0.72
C LYS A 332 3.89 7.29 0.33
N ILE A 333 4.48 8.30 0.97
CA ILE A 333 5.87 8.68 0.68
C ILE A 333 6.85 7.61 1.19
N GLY A 334 6.52 6.92 2.28
CA GLY A 334 7.31 5.79 2.78
C GLY A 334 7.41 4.65 1.75
N GLU A 335 6.27 4.24 1.18
CA GLU A 335 6.20 3.26 0.11
C GLU A 335 6.99 3.71 -1.12
N ARG A 336 6.81 4.98 -1.53
CA ARG A 336 7.54 5.55 -2.67
C ARG A 336 9.05 5.56 -2.46
N ILE A 337 9.53 5.91 -1.28
CA ILE A 337 10.96 5.88 -0.93
C ILE A 337 11.50 4.46 -1.02
N ALA A 338 10.77 3.47 -0.49
CA ALA A 338 11.18 2.08 -0.56
C ALA A 338 11.36 1.60 -2.01
N ASP A 339 10.39 1.90 -2.88
CA ASP A 339 10.45 1.55 -4.31
C ASP A 339 11.62 2.22 -5.04
N VAL A 340 11.86 3.50 -4.78
CA VAL A 340 12.95 4.26 -5.40
C VAL A 340 14.30 3.70 -4.95
N LEU A 341 14.47 3.49 -3.64
CA LEU A 341 15.71 2.93 -3.09
C LEU A 341 15.97 1.53 -3.62
N LYS A 342 14.95 0.68 -3.74
CA LYS A 342 15.10 -0.66 -4.31
C LYS A 342 15.68 -0.62 -5.72
N ARG A 343 15.11 0.20 -6.61
CA ARG A 343 15.60 0.36 -7.99
C ARG A 343 17.03 0.90 -8.05
N GLU A 344 17.35 1.88 -7.21
CA GLU A 344 18.69 2.45 -7.18
C GLU A 344 19.72 1.47 -6.58
N ILE A 345 19.34 0.65 -5.60
CA ILE A 345 20.18 -0.44 -5.07
C ILE A 345 20.46 -1.46 -6.18
N GLU A 346 19.42 -1.96 -6.88
CA GLU A 346 19.57 -2.92 -7.99
C GLU A 346 20.53 -2.39 -9.07
N ARG A 347 20.35 -1.12 -9.48
CA ARG A 347 21.25 -0.46 -10.44
C ARG A 347 22.69 -0.36 -9.91
N THR A 348 22.85 -0.05 -8.63
CA THR A 348 24.17 0.07 -7.99
C THR A 348 24.85 -1.29 -7.88
N GLU A 349 24.11 -2.36 -7.58
CA GLU A 349 24.58 -3.74 -7.53
C GLU A 349 25.14 -4.21 -8.88
N GLU A 350 24.49 -3.85 -9.98
CA GLU A 350 24.98 -4.16 -11.34
C GLU A 350 26.34 -3.49 -11.61
N LEU A 351 26.45 -2.19 -11.31
CA LEU A 351 27.70 -1.43 -11.44
C LEU A 351 28.79 -2.02 -10.55
N PHE A 352 28.44 -2.34 -9.31
CA PHE A 352 29.37 -2.89 -8.32
C PHE A 352 29.88 -4.28 -8.73
N SER A 353 28.99 -5.14 -9.21
CA SER A 353 29.33 -6.48 -9.72
C SER A 353 30.26 -6.43 -10.92
N TYR A 354 30.00 -5.53 -11.88
CA TYR A 354 30.90 -5.30 -13.02
C TYR A 354 32.28 -4.88 -12.54
N ALA A 355 32.34 -3.94 -11.59
CA ALA A 355 33.58 -3.38 -11.13
C ALA A 355 34.43 -4.39 -10.33
N LEU A 356 33.79 -5.28 -9.55
CA LEU A 356 34.46 -6.40 -8.89
C LEU A 356 35.00 -7.43 -9.90
N THR A 357 34.20 -7.80 -10.90
CA THR A 357 34.60 -8.77 -11.93
C THR A 357 35.80 -8.25 -12.73
N ASN A 358 35.84 -6.95 -13.00
CA ASN A 358 36.94 -6.29 -13.71
C ASN A 358 38.06 -5.80 -12.78
N LYS A 359 38.01 -6.13 -11.49
CA LYS A 359 39.02 -5.77 -10.48
C LYS A 359 39.37 -4.28 -10.47
N LEU A 360 38.36 -3.42 -10.61
CA LEU A 360 38.55 -1.97 -10.54
C LEU A 360 39.00 -1.57 -9.13
N LYS A 361 39.98 -0.67 -9.05
CA LYS A 361 40.56 -0.24 -7.77
C LYS A 361 39.56 0.58 -6.96
N GLY A 362 39.60 0.43 -5.64
CA GLY A 362 38.86 1.29 -4.70
C GLY A 362 37.50 0.77 -4.26
N ILE A 363 37.11 -0.46 -4.64
CA ILE A 363 35.83 -1.06 -4.25
C ILE A 363 36.06 -2.14 -3.20
N GLN A 364 35.24 -2.14 -2.15
CA GLN A 364 35.25 -3.14 -1.08
C GLN A 364 33.89 -3.83 -1.07
N SER A 365 33.86 -5.17 -1.11
CA SER A 365 32.64 -5.98 -1.24
C SER A 365 31.54 -5.66 -0.22
N ASP A 366 31.92 -5.21 0.97
CA ASP A 366 31.01 -5.10 2.10
C ASP A 366 30.22 -3.77 2.09
N GLU A 367 30.65 -2.78 1.30
CA GLU A 367 30.01 -1.45 1.23
C GLU A 367 28.54 -1.54 0.80
N ILE A 368 28.23 -2.40 -0.18
CA ILE A 368 26.86 -2.55 -0.68
C ILE A 368 25.97 -3.39 0.23
N ASN A 369 26.56 -4.38 0.92
CA ASN A 369 25.82 -5.24 1.85
C ASN A 369 25.30 -4.43 3.04
N GLY A 370 26.08 -3.47 3.56
CA GLY A 370 25.62 -2.56 4.62
C GLY A 370 24.40 -1.73 4.20
N ILE A 371 24.36 -1.27 2.95
CA ILE A 371 23.23 -0.51 2.41
C ILE A 371 21.98 -1.40 2.28
N ILE A 372 22.14 -2.64 1.81
CA ILE A 372 21.05 -3.60 1.69
C ILE A 372 20.44 -3.94 3.06
N GLU A 373 21.27 -4.10 4.10
CA GLU A 373 20.77 -4.34 5.45
C GLU A 373 20.02 -3.11 6.00
N LEU A 374 20.53 -1.89 5.81
CA LEU A 374 19.80 -0.67 6.17
C LEU A 374 18.43 -0.55 5.48
N TYR A 375 18.36 -0.96 4.21
CA TYR A 375 17.10 -1.01 3.47
C TYR A 375 16.11 -2.02 4.06
N LYS A 376 16.57 -3.23 4.41
CA LYS A 376 15.73 -4.27 5.04
C LYS A 376 15.23 -3.88 6.43
N GLU A 377 16.05 -3.15 7.19
CA GLU A 377 15.68 -2.63 8.52
C GLU A 377 14.71 -1.44 8.45
N GLY A 378 14.43 -0.91 7.25
CA GLY A 378 13.58 0.26 7.05
C GLY A 378 14.27 1.60 7.37
N ASN A 379 15.60 1.62 7.52
CA ASN A 379 16.36 2.82 7.80
C ASN A 379 16.68 3.60 6.50
N TYR A 380 15.63 4.09 5.85
CA TYR A 380 15.73 4.67 4.51
C TYR A 380 16.56 5.94 4.43
N SER A 381 16.59 6.77 5.49
CA SER A 381 17.39 7.99 5.50
C SER A 381 18.89 7.69 5.42
N GLU A 382 19.38 6.77 6.25
CA GLU A 382 20.80 6.40 6.24
C GLU A 382 21.14 5.57 5.00
N CYS A 383 20.22 4.69 4.58
CA CYS A 383 20.34 3.95 3.31
C CYS A 383 20.55 4.90 2.12
N ALA A 384 19.69 5.92 1.95
CA ALA A 384 19.78 6.89 0.87
C ALA A 384 21.11 7.65 0.87
N LYS A 385 21.58 8.05 2.05
CA LYS A 385 22.84 8.77 2.24
C LYS A 385 24.04 7.90 1.86
N GLN A 386 24.10 6.66 2.35
CA GLN A 386 25.19 5.74 2.03
C GLN A 386 25.18 5.32 0.56
N LEU A 387 24.00 5.10 -0.01
CA LEU A 387 23.82 4.81 -1.43
C LEU A 387 24.30 5.97 -2.32
N SER A 388 23.97 7.22 -1.98
CA SER A 388 24.45 8.40 -2.71
C SER A 388 25.98 8.54 -2.66
N ASN A 389 26.59 8.25 -1.50
CA ASN A 389 28.04 8.25 -1.35
C ASN A 389 28.71 7.16 -2.20
N LEU A 390 28.17 5.94 -2.16
CA LEU A 390 28.66 4.83 -2.97
C LEU A 390 28.52 5.12 -4.46
N ASN A 391 27.39 5.67 -4.90
CA ASN A 391 27.16 6.05 -6.29
C ASN A 391 28.12 7.12 -6.77
N SER A 392 28.40 8.13 -5.96
CA SER A 392 29.39 9.17 -6.29
C SER A 392 30.80 8.59 -6.43
N LYS A 393 31.16 7.64 -5.55
CA LYS A 393 32.43 6.91 -5.60
C LYS A 393 32.53 6.03 -6.85
N LEU A 394 31.50 5.24 -7.15
CA LEU A 394 31.43 4.41 -8.36
C LEU A 394 31.48 5.27 -9.62
N GLU A 395 30.74 6.37 -9.68
CA GLU A 395 30.76 7.31 -10.81
C GLU A 395 32.18 7.79 -11.13
N ASN A 396 32.98 8.15 -10.11
CA ASN A 396 34.38 8.54 -10.31
C ASN A 396 35.25 7.38 -10.81
N ILE A 397 35.10 6.18 -10.23
CA ILE A 397 35.83 4.98 -10.64
C ILE A 397 35.54 4.63 -12.10
N PHE A 398 34.26 4.63 -12.49
CA PHE A 398 33.83 4.33 -13.85
C PHE A 398 34.28 5.41 -14.84
N LYS A 399 34.23 6.70 -14.48
CA LYS A 399 34.72 7.80 -15.33
C LYS A 399 36.21 7.66 -15.63
N GLU A 400 37.05 7.40 -14.63
CA GLU A 400 38.48 7.19 -14.86
C GLU A 400 38.73 5.89 -15.65
N HIS A 401 38.04 4.79 -15.35
CA HIS A 401 38.18 3.55 -16.11
C HIS A 401 37.80 3.71 -17.59
N ILE A 402 36.70 4.41 -17.89
CA ILE A 402 36.26 4.72 -19.25
C ILE A 402 37.30 5.61 -19.96
N LYS A 403 37.84 6.61 -19.28
CA LYS A 403 38.88 7.51 -19.81
C LYS A 403 40.17 6.76 -20.14
N ASP A 404 40.58 5.82 -19.30
CA ASP A 404 41.74 4.94 -19.56
C ASP A 404 41.51 4.08 -20.81
N ARG A 405 40.32 3.49 -20.94
CA ARG A 405 39.95 2.71 -22.13
C ARG A 405 39.92 3.57 -23.39
N ILE A 406 39.33 4.77 -23.34
CA ILE A 406 39.35 5.72 -24.47
C ILE A 406 40.80 6.07 -24.85
N SER A 407 41.68 6.26 -23.87
CA SER A 407 43.10 6.57 -24.12
C SER A 407 43.81 5.40 -24.82
N SER A 408 43.59 4.17 -24.35
CA SER A 408 44.10 2.94 -24.99
C SER A 408 43.58 2.79 -26.42
N LEU A 409 42.31 3.05 -26.64
CA LEU A 409 41.66 2.98 -27.94
C LEU A 409 42.18 4.03 -28.90
N ASN A 410 42.42 5.26 -28.44
CA ASN A 410 43.06 6.31 -29.25
C ASN A 410 44.45 5.89 -29.74
N VAL A 411 45.23 5.20 -28.91
CA VAL A 411 46.54 4.64 -29.35
C VAL A 411 46.34 3.63 -30.46
N ARG A 412 45.39 2.68 -30.33
CA ARG A 412 45.08 1.70 -31.38
C ARG A 412 44.57 2.36 -32.66
N MET A 413 43.69 3.35 -32.54
CA MET A 413 43.19 4.12 -33.66
C MET A 413 44.32 4.85 -34.39
N ASN A 414 45.32 5.38 -33.69
CA ASN A 414 46.48 5.99 -34.34
C ASN A 414 47.28 4.97 -35.15
N VAL A 415 47.45 3.74 -34.64
CA VAL A 415 48.07 2.65 -35.41
C VAL A 415 47.22 2.27 -36.62
N ALA A 416 45.91 2.12 -36.45
CA ALA A 416 44.97 1.83 -37.53
C ALA A 416 45.01 2.91 -38.62
N ARG A 417 45.05 4.19 -38.22
CA ARG A 417 45.18 5.33 -39.14
C ARG A 417 46.50 5.29 -39.90
N ASN A 418 47.61 4.99 -39.22
CA ASN A 418 48.92 4.85 -39.86
C ASN A 418 48.98 3.67 -40.83
N MET A 419 48.14 2.64 -40.63
CA MET A 419 47.97 1.56 -41.59
C MET A 419 47.11 1.97 -42.78
N GLY A 420 46.23 2.97 -42.64
CA GLY A 420 45.28 3.39 -43.68
C GLY A 420 43.86 2.82 -43.49
N VAL A 421 43.54 2.30 -42.30
CA VAL A 421 42.19 1.84 -41.96
C VAL A 421 41.24 3.03 -41.82
N PRO A 422 40.06 3.03 -42.48
CA PRO A 422 39.08 4.11 -42.35
C PRO A 422 38.43 4.13 -40.96
N LEU A 423 38.36 5.31 -40.32
CA LEU A 423 37.87 5.48 -38.93
C LEU A 423 36.57 6.28 -38.81
N SER A 424 35.81 6.47 -39.89
CA SER A 424 34.64 7.37 -39.95
C SER A 424 33.52 7.05 -38.93
N ASN A 425 33.37 5.79 -38.54
CA ASN A 425 32.37 5.37 -37.56
C ASN A 425 32.79 5.60 -36.10
N VAL A 426 34.08 5.79 -35.84
CA VAL A 426 34.62 5.84 -34.48
C VAL A 426 34.22 7.13 -33.76
N GLU A 427 34.26 8.27 -34.44
CA GLU A 427 33.90 9.56 -33.84
C GLU A 427 32.44 9.60 -33.40
N ARG A 428 31.53 9.01 -34.18
CA ARG A 428 30.11 8.88 -33.82
C ARG A 428 29.93 8.01 -32.58
N THR A 429 30.61 6.87 -32.50
CA THR A 429 30.54 5.99 -31.31
C THR A 429 31.13 6.66 -30.08
N LEU A 430 32.25 7.40 -30.20
CA LEU A 430 32.80 8.17 -29.08
C LEU A 430 31.85 9.25 -28.58
N GLN A 431 31.09 9.88 -29.48
CA GLN A 431 30.06 10.83 -29.11
C GLN A 431 28.93 10.14 -28.33
N ALA A 432 28.45 8.98 -28.80
CA ALA A 432 27.46 8.18 -28.08
C ALA A 432 27.97 7.72 -26.70
N VAL A 433 29.25 7.35 -26.58
CA VAL A 433 29.89 7.03 -25.29
C VAL A 433 29.84 8.23 -24.35
N ARG A 434 30.13 9.45 -24.82
CA ARG A 434 30.04 10.67 -23.99
C ARG A 434 28.62 10.96 -23.52
N GLU A 435 27.63 10.79 -24.40
CA GLU A 435 26.21 10.93 -24.04
C GLU A 435 25.82 9.94 -22.94
N LYS A 436 26.27 8.68 -23.05
CA LYS A 436 26.06 7.64 -22.04
C LYS A 436 26.71 7.96 -20.70
N ILE A 437 27.93 8.52 -20.70
CA ILE A 437 28.58 9.02 -19.48
C ILE A 437 27.77 10.17 -18.88
N GLY A 438 27.27 11.09 -19.71
CA GLY A 438 26.43 12.21 -19.28
C GLY A 438 25.12 11.79 -18.63
N SER A 439 24.49 10.73 -19.14
CA SER A 439 23.28 10.12 -18.56
C SER A 439 23.56 9.11 -17.43
N LYS A 440 24.82 9.00 -16.96
CA LYS A 440 25.28 8.03 -15.96
C LYS A 440 25.01 6.55 -16.33
N ASP A 441 24.94 6.23 -17.61
CA ASP A 441 24.85 4.87 -18.15
C ASP A 441 26.27 4.34 -18.44
N PHE A 442 27.03 4.05 -17.38
CA PHE A 442 28.43 3.63 -17.48
C PHE A 442 28.59 2.26 -18.13
N LEU A 443 27.68 1.31 -17.87
CA LEU A 443 27.72 -0.02 -18.50
C LEU A 443 27.44 0.07 -19.99
N GLY A 444 26.47 0.89 -20.41
CA GLY A 444 26.23 1.18 -21.82
C GLY A 444 27.45 1.81 -22.51
N ALA A 445 28.09 2.78 -21.85
CA ALA A 445 29.32 3.39 -22.35
C ALA A 445 30.46 2.35 -22.53
N LEU A 446 30.67 1.47 -21.54
CA LEU A 446 31.70 0.44 -21.57
C LEU A 446 31.43 -0.65 -22.61
N LYS A 447 30.16 -0.98 -22.86
CA LYS A 447 29.73 -1.89 -23.92
C LYS A 447 30.08 -1.34 -25.30
N LEU A 448 29.71 -0.08 -25.58
CA LEU A 448 30.05 0.59 -26.84
C LEU A 448 31.57 0.66 -27.07
N LEU A 449 32.34 0.92 -26.01
CA LEU A 449 33.80 0.88 -26.10
C LEU A 449 34.35 -0.52 -26.40
N GLY A 450 33.79 -1.57 -25.80
CA GLY A 450 34.18 -2.94 -26.08
C GLY A 450 33.92 -3.35 -27.53
N GLU A 451 32.72 -3.06 -28.03
CA GLU A 451 32.35 -3.31 -29.43
C GLU A 451 33.28 -2.55 -30.40
N MET A 452 33.61 -1.30 -30.07
CA MET A 452 34.49 -0.48 -30.88
C MET A 452 35.95 -0.97 -30.86
N GLU A 453 36.47 -1.36 -29.69
CA GLU A 453 37.80 -1.96 -29.56
C GLU A 453 37.92 -3.24 -30.38
N GLN A 454 36.91 -4.12 -30.31
CA GLN A 454 36.87 -5.38 -31.06
C GLN A 454 36.80 -5.13 -32.56
N LYS A 455 35.95 -4.19 -33.00
CA LYS A 455 35.82 -3.82 -34.40
C LYS A 455 37.12 -3.23 -34.95
N CYS A 456 37.75 -2.31 -34.22
CA CYS A 456 39.02 -1.70 -34.62
C CYS A 456 40.12 -2.77 -34.78
N GLU A 457 40.18 -3.74 -33.87
CA GLU A 457 41.15 -4.85 -33.95
C GLU A 457 40.88 -5.73 -35.18
N LEU A 458 39.62 -6.09 -35.43
CA LEU A 458 39.24 -6.91 -36.59
C LEU A 458 39.57 -6.19 -37.91
N ASP A 459 39.25 -4.91 -38.02
CA ASP A 459 39.52 -4.12 -39.22
C ASP A 459 41.04 -3.98 -39.45
N MET A 460 41.82 -3.79 -38.38
CA MET A 460 43.29 -3.81 -38.47
C MET A 460 43.83 -5.17 -38.93
N GLN A 461 43.27 -6.28 -38.46
CA GLN A 461 43.67 -7.63 -38.88
C GLN A 461 43.36 -7.89 -40.35
N LYS A 462 42.13 -7.58 -40.79
CA LYS A 462 41.71 -7.64 -42.20
C LYS A 462 42.65 -6.82 -43.08
N TYR A 463 43.01 -5.62 -42.63
CA TYR A 463 43.89 -4.73 -43.38
C TYR A 463 45.31 -5.26 -43.51
N ARG A 464 45.86 -5.92 -42.48
CA ARG A 464 47.16 -6.62 -42.59
C ARG A 464 47.09 -7.73 -43.62
N MET A 465 46.08 -8.59 -43.54
CA MET A 465 45.90 -9.70 -44.48
C MET A 465 45.76 -9.20 -45.92
N LEU A 466 44.96 -8.14 -46.15
CA LEU A 466 44.79 -7.56 -47.47
C LEU A 466 46.09 -6.93 -47.99
N ASN A 467 46.88 -6.25 -47.13
CA ASN A 467 48.19 -5.72 -47.52
C ASN A 467 49.17 -6.81 -47.94
N ASP A 468 49.21 -7.93 -47.20
CA ASP A 468 50.09 -9.06 -47.52
C ASP A 468 49.69 -9.67 -48.88
N LEU A 469 48.39 -9.85 -49.11
CA LEU A 469 47.84 -10.33 -50.39
C LEU A 469 48.17 -9.38 -51.55
N LEU A 470 47.97 -8.07 -51.36
CA LEU A 470 48.27 -7.07 -52.38
C LEU A 470 49.77 -7.04 -52.70
N GLY A 471 50.64 -7.21 -51.69
CA GLY A 471 52.08 -7.30 -51.88
C GLY A 471 52.48 -8.54 -52.69
N ASP A 472 51.83 -9.68 -52.48
CA ASP A 472 52.07 -10.90 -53.26
C ASP A 472 51.55 -10.80 -54.70
N VAL A 473 50.38 -10.19 -54.90
CA VAL A 473 49.83 -9.92 -56.23
C VAL A 473 50.74 -8.96 -56.99
N ASP A 474 51.22 -7.88 -56.36
CA ASP A 474 52.15 -6.93 -56.99
C ASP A 474 53.45 -7.62 -57.40
N LYS A 475 54.09 -8.40 -56.52
CA LYS A 475 55.30 -9.18 -56.86
C LYS A 475 55.08 -10.09 -58.07
N LYS A 476 53.95 -10.80 -58.13
CA LYS A 476 53.62 -11.68 -59.26
C LYS A 476 53.38 -10.88 -60.54
N MET A 477 52.68 -9.75 -60.45
CA MET A 477 52.40 -8.85 -61.56
C MET A 477 53.70 -8.25 -62.13
N GLN A 478 54.63 -7.81 -61.28
CA GLN A 478 55.96 -7.38 -61.68
C GLN A 478 56.74 -8.50 -62.37
N GLY A 479 56.62 -9.74 -61.89
CA GLY A 479 57.20 -10.93 -62.53
C GLY A 479 56.69 -11.15 -63.96
N LEU A 480 55.37 -11.00 -64.18
CA LEU A 480 54.76 -11.11 -65.51
C LEU A 480 55.25 -10.01 -66.45
N LEU A 481 55.33 -8.76 -65.95
CA LEU A 481 55.84 -7.62 -66.72
C LEU A 481 57.30 -7.84 -67.14
N ASN A 482 58.15 -8.29 -66.21
CA ASN A 482 59.56 -8.60 -66.51
C ASN A 482 59.72 -9.74 -67.52
N ALA A 483 58.75 -10.64 -67.61
CA ALA A 483 58.70 -11.71 -68.61
C ALA A 483 58.11 -11.26 -69.97
N GLY A 484 57.69 -9.99 -70.10
CA GLY A 484 57.08 -9.46 -71.33
C GLY A 484 55.63 -9.89 -71.56
N ILE A 485 54.94 -10.37 -70.52
CA ILE A 485 53.53 -10.80 -70.60
C ILE A 485 52.63 -9.58 -70.35
N LYS A 486 51.67 -9.34 -71.26
CA LYS A 486 50.66 -8.27 -71.07
C LYS A 486 49.80 -8.57 -69.84
N SER A 487 49.61 -7.57 -68.98
CA SER A 487 48.90 -7.71 -67.70
C SER A 487 47.87 -6.60 -67.43
N ASP A 488 47.42 -5.90 -68.48
CA ASP A 488 46.60 -4.69 -68.38
C ASP A 488 45.28 -4.91 -67.59
N GLU A 489 44.57 -6.01 -67.83
CA GLU A 489 43.32 -6.33 -67.11
C GLU A 489 43.56 -6.59 -65.61
N ILE A 490 44.67 -7.26 -65.27
CA ILE A 490 45.05 -7.55 -63.88
C ILE A 490 45.42 -6.25 -63.16
N GLN A 491 46.12 -5.33 -63.84
CA GLN A 491 46.45 -4.02 -63.30
C GLN A 491 45.20 -3.18 -63.01
N GLU A 492 44.21 -3.21 -63.90
CA GLU A 492 42.94 -2.50 -63.68
C GLU A 492 42.18 -3.08 -62.48
N MET A 493 42.10 -4.41 -62.37
CA MET A 493 41.49 -5.07 -61.21
C MET A 493 42.23 -4.76 -59.92
N PHE A 494 43.56 -4.80 -59.93
CA PHE A 494 44.40 -4.47 -58.78
C PHE A 494 44.18 -3.02 -58.32
N ALA A 495 44.11 -2.08 -59.28
CA ALA A 495 43.80 -0.68 -58.98
C ALA A 495 42.40 -0.52 -58.35
N LYS A 496 41.39 -1.25 -58.84
CA LYS A 496 40.04 -1.26 -58.24
C LYS A 496 40.04 -1.80 -56.81
N VAL A 497 40.78 -2.88 -56.53
CA VAL A 497 40.90 -3.41 -55.16
C VAL A 497 41.60 -2.40 -54.24
N ILE A 498 42.65 -1.71 -54.72
CA ILE A 498 43.28 -0.61 -53.95
C ILE A 498 42.29 0.52 -53.68
N GLU A 499 41.46 0.88 -54.66
CA GLU A 499 40.44 1.91 -54.48
C GLU A 499 39.37 1.48 -53.46
N LEU A 500 38.87 0.25 -53.56
CA LEU A 500 37.89 -0.34 -52.64
C LEU A 500 38.45 -0.42 -51.23
N LYS A 501 39.70 -0.86 -51.06
CA LYS A 501 40.38 -0.97 -49.77
C LYS A 501 40.35 0.32 -48.95
N ASN A 502 40.42 1.47 -49.63
CA ASN A 502 40.39 2.78 -48.98
C ASN A 502 38.97 3.25 -48.62
N LYS A 503 37.92 2.61 -49.16
CA LYS A 503 36.51 2.97 -48.95
C LYS A 503 35.79 1.96 -48.05
N ASP A 504 35.97 0.68 -48.32
CA ASP A 504 35.32 -0.44 -47.67
C ASP A 504 36.22 -1.67 -47.72
N ILE A 505 36.77 -2.03 -46.57
CA ILE A 505 37.70 -3.16 -46.45
C ILE A 505 37.01 -4.52 -46.67
N ASP A 506 35.70 -4.60 -46.46
CA ASP A 506 34.95 -5.85 -46.65
C ASP A 506 34.61 -6.06 -48.13
N GLY A 507 34.54 -4.98 -48.91
CA GLY A 507 34.33 -5.03 -50.37
C GLY A 507 35.62 -5.19 -51.18
N ALA A 508 36.78 -4.97 -50.57
CA ALA A 508 38.11 -5.06 -51.20
C ALA A 508 38.76 -6.43 -50.99
#